data_AF-A0A920VL38-F1
#
_entry.id   AF-A0A920VL38-F1
#
_cell.length_a   1.000
_cell.length_b   1.000
_cell.length_c   1.000
_cell.angle_alpha   90.00
_cell.angle_beta   90.00
_cell.angle_gamma   90.00
#
_symmetry.space_group_name_H-M   'P 1'
#
loop_
_entity.id
_entity.type
_entity.pdbx_description
1 polymer ?
#
loop_
_entity_poly.entity_id
_entity_poly.type
_entity_poly.pdbx_seq_one_letter_code
_entity_poly.pdbx_strand_id
1 'polypeptide(L)'
;MSPGQRFCLPNSTAAGFETFRTGLCKACHFPFQTSIVGAPDLSTTVERLSEPDLVDILTSGKPETGMPPPVPELSPSQINDLISYFFWLNEHRGELEDDTRTRQVDRNVNWRLLPWWEYR
;
A
#
# COMPACT_ATOMS: atom_id res chain seq x y z
N MET A 1 13.62 -14.57 25.08
CA MET A 1 13.21 -13.30 24.44
C MET A 1 12.76 -13.65 23.04
N SER A 2 11.47 -13.56 22.73
CA SER A 2 10.94 -13.88 21.41
C SER A 2 11.04 -12.66 20.48
N PRO A 3 11.62 -12.78 19.28
CA PRO A 3 11.60 -11.73 18.26
C PRO A 3 10.29 -11.86 17.48
N GLY A 4 9.39 -10.86 17.51
CA GLY A 4 8.21 -10.97 16.65
C GLY A 4 7.06 -10.00 16.87
N GLN A 5 7.02 -9.20 17.93
CA GLN A 5 5.97 -8.21 18.12
C GLN A 5 6.57 -6.87 18.53
N ARG A 6 7.09 -6.14 17.54
CA ARG A 6 7.11 -4.68 17.67
C ARG A 6 5.74 -4.20 17.23
N PHE A 7 4.93 -3.84 18.23
CA PHE A 7 3.59 -3.33 18.08
C PHE A 7 3.55 -2.22 17.01
N CYS A 8 2.79 -2.44 15.94
CA CYS A 8 2.33 -1.36 15.07
C CYS A 8 1.53 -0.40 15.94
N LEU A 9 2.16 0.67 16.43
CA LEU A 9 1.45 1.65 17.25
C LEU A 9 0.34 2.26 16.36
N PRO A 10 -0.91 2.39 16.84
CA PRO A 10 -2.02 2.85 16.00
C PRO A 10 -1.75 4.21 15.34
N ASN A 11 -1.06 5.11 16.05
CA ASN A 11 -0.69 6.42 15.52
C ASN A 11 0.38 6.35 14.41
N SER A 12 1.38 5.46 14.52
CA SER A 12 2.42 5.30 13.49
C SER A 12 1.85 4.64 12.23
N THR A 13 0.93 3.70 12.42
CA THR A 13 0.21 3.03 11.31
C THR A 13 -0.61 4.03 10.49
N ALA A 14 -1.39 4.88 11.17
CA ALA A 14 -2.21 5.90 10.50
C ALA A 14 -1.34 6.94 9.77
N ALA A 15 -0.25 7.39 10.37
CA ALA A 15 0.71 8.29 9.73
C ALA A 15 1.43 7.63 8.53
N GLY A 16 1.71 6.33 8.62
CA GLY A 16 2.28 5.54 7.53
C GLY A 16 1.33 5.43 6.35
N PHE A 17 0.05 5.15 6.62
CA PHE A 17 -1.00 5.16 5.59
C PHE A 17 -1.12 6.55 4.93
N GLU A 18 -1.07 7.62 5.72
CA GLU A 18 -1.08 8.99 5.22
C GLU A 18 0.05 9.21 4.20
N THR A 19 1.27 8.85 4.60
CA THR A 19 2.47 8.94 3.75
C THR A 19 2.29 8.12 2.47
N PHE A 20 1.84 6.87 2.57
CA PHE A 20 1.56 6.01 1.43
C PHE A 20 0.55 6.63 0.46
N ARG A 21 -0.54 7.22 0.97
CA ARG A 21 -1.64 7.75 0.15
C ARG A 21 -1.35 9.12 -0.47
N THR A 22 -0.29 9.82 -0.06
CA THR A 22 0.05 11.16 -0.60
C THR A 22 0.42 11.16 -2.09
N GLY A 23 0.71 10.00 -2.68
CA GLY A 23 0.99 9.87 -4.12
C GLY A 23 2.30 9.15 -4.41
N LEU A 24 3.30 9.28 -3.54
CA LEU A 24 4.65 8.73 -3.74
C LEU A 24 4.64 7.21 -3.95
N CYS A 25 3.87 6.49 -3.14
CA CYS A 25 3.80 5.04 -3.20
C CYS A 25 2.63 4.57 -4.07
N LYS A 26 1.43 5.14 -3.84
CA LYS A 26 0.19 4.70 -4.51
C LYS A 26 0.16 4.93 -6.02
N ALA A 27 1.03 5.78 -6.57
CA ALA A 27 1.11 6.00 -8.02
C ALA A 27 1.53 4.73 -8.77
N CYS A 28 2.36 3.90 -8.13
CA CYS A 28 2.86 2.66 -8.71
C CYS A 28 2.33 1.42 -7.99
N HIS A 29 2.17 1.47 -6.66
CA HIS A 29 1.78 0.30 -5.87
C HIS A 29 0.28 0.27 -5.59
N PHE A 30 -0.38 -0.79 -6.03
CA PHE A 30 -1.78 -1.04 -5.77
C PHE A 30 -1.93 -2.16 -4.74
N PRO A 31 -2.74 -1.98 -3.68
CA PRO A 31 -2.97 -3.04 -2.71
C PRO A 31 -3.51 -4.31 -3.38
N PHE A 32 -2.99 -5.45 -2.96
CA PHE A 32 -3.47 -6.80 -3.34
C PHE A 32 -3.28 -7.18 -4.81
N GLN A 33 -2.52 -6.40 -5.59
CA GLN A 33 -2.25 -6.73 -6.99
C GLN A 33 -0.95 -6.11 -7.48
N THR A 34 -0.36 -6.71 -8.50
CA THR A 34 0.72 -6.08 -9.27
C THR A 34 0.14 -4.99 -10.16
N SER A 35 0.79 -3.83 -10.23
CA SER A 35 0.35 -2.75 -11.11
C SER A 35 0.77 -2.94 -12.56
N ILE A 36 0.22 -2.11 -13.45
CA ILE A 36 0.55 -2.13 -14.89
C ILE A 36 2.02 -1.80 -15.18
N VAL A 37 2.67 -1.05 -14.29
CA VAL A 37 4.11 -0.74 -14.38
C VAL A 37 4.98 -1.84 -13.76
N GLY A 38 4.38 -2.95 -13.32
CA GLY A 38 5.09 -4.09 -12.73
C GLY A 38 5.45 -3.90 -11.26
N ALA A 39 4.98 -2.84 -10.59
CA ALA A 39 5.28 -2.64 -9.18
C ALA A 39 4.51 -3.67 -8.32
N PRO A 40 5.18 -4.33 -7.37
CA PRO A 40 4.59 -5.41 -6.59
C PRO A 40 3.57 -4.90 -5.57
N ASP A 41 2.70 -5.81 -5.14
CA ASP A 41 1.83 -5.62 -3.98
C ASP A 41 2.68 -5.45 -2.70
N LEU A 42 2.52 -4.31 -2.03
CA LEU A 42 3.25 -4.02 -0.79
C LEU A 42 2.64 -4.70 0.44
N SER A 43 1.42 -5.26 0.36
CA SER A 43 0.80 -5.96 1.49
C SER A 43 1.53 -7.25 1.90
N THR A 44 2.44 -7.75 1.07
CA THR A 44 3.28 -8.94 1.34
C THR A 44 4.77 -8.59 1.46
N THR A 45 5.12 -7.30 1.47
CA THR A 45 6.52 -6.89 1.36
C THR A 45 7.34 -7.30 2.59
N VAL A 46 6.73 -7.25 3.78
CA VAL A 46 7.37 -7.60 5.05
C VAL A 46 7.61 -9.10 5.23
N GLU A 47 7.03 -9.95 4.38
CA GLU A 47 7.32 -11.39 4.34
C GLU A 47 8.65 -11.68 3.62
N ARG A 48 9.11 -10.74 2.77
CA ARG A 48 10.25 -10.93 1.86
C ARG A 48 11.44 -10.04 2.18
N LEU A 49 11.22 -8.94 2.90
CA LEU A 49 12.23 -7.93 3.20
C LEU A 49 12.35 -7.75 4.71
N SER A 50 13.59 -7.62 5.19
CA SER A 50 13.84 -7.24 6.57
C SER A 50 13.59 -5.74 6.79
N GLU A 51 13.43 -5.31 8.05
CA GLU A 51 13.29 -3.89 8.39
C GLU A 51 14.46 -3.03 7.86
N PRO A 52 15.74 -3.44 7.99
CA PRO A 52 16.86 -2.74 7.34
C PRO A 52 16.72 -2.62 5.82
N ASP A 53 16.31 -3.70 5.13
CA ASP A 53 16.11 -3.66 3.68
C ASP A 53 15.02 -2.67 3.28
N LEU A 54 13.94 -2.60 4.08
CA LEU A 54 12.86 -1.63 3.87
C LEU A 54 13.35 -0.19 4.06
N VAL A 55 14.17 0.08 5.08
CA VAL A 55 14.78 1.40 5.29
C VAL A 55 15.65 1.79 4.09
N ASP A 56 16.51 0.88 3.61
CA ASP A 56 17.40 1.14 2.48
C ASP A 56 16.62 1.43 1.21
N ILE A 57 15.58 0.63 0.90
CA ILE A 57 14.72 0.80 -0.27
C ILE A 57 13.88 2.09 -0.17
N LEU A 58 13.35 2.42 1.00
CA LEU A 58 12.57 3.65 1.20
C LEU A 58 13.45 4.91 1.15
N THR A 59 14.76 4.78 1.32
CA THR A 59 15.72 5.88 1.22
C THR A 59 16.24 6.04 -0.20
N SER A 60 16.65 4.92 -0.83
CA SER A 60 17.41 4.92 -2.09
C SER A 60 16.59 4.52 -3.31
N GLY A 61 15.35 4.04 -3.11
CA GLY A 61 14.59 3.37 -4.15
C GLY A 61 15.25 2.08 -4.66
N LYS A 62 14.78 1.62 -5.81
CA LYS A 62 15.39 0.57 -6.64
C LYS A 62 15.39 1.03 -8.11
N PRO A 63 16.26 1.98 -8.49
CA PRO A 63 16.24 2.61 -9.82
C PRO A 63 16.40 1.59 -10.95
N GLU A 64 17.16 0.52 -10.70
CA GLU A 64 17.40 -0.59 -11.63
C GLU A 64 16.11 -1.35 -11.99
N THR A 65 15.09 -1.29 -11.12
CA THR A 65 13.76 -1.87 -11.37
C THR A 65 12.68 -0.81 -11.56
N GLY A 66 13.04 0.45 -11.83
CA GLY A 66 12.09 1.53 -12.09
C GLY A 66 11.42 2.12 -10.85
N MET A 67 11.92 1.86 -9.64
CA MET A 67 11.48 2.52 -8.42
C MET A 67 12.48 3.64 -8.08
N PRO A 68 12.19 4.92 -8.39
CA PRO A 68 13.11 6.01 -8.07
C PRO A 68 13.19 6.23 -6.54
N PRO A 69 14.26 6.89 -6.05
CA PRO A 69 14.26 7.44 -4.70
C PRO A 69 13.07 8.40 -4.52
N PRO A 70 12.46 8.49 -3.32
CA PRO A 70 11.36 9.42 -3.08
C PRO A 70 11.79 10.88 -3.26
N VAL A 71 10.96 11.66 -3.95
CA VAL A 71 11.13 13.12 -4.09
C VAL A 71 9.80 13.81 -3.75
N PRO A 72 9.72 14.61 -2.67
CA PRO A 72 10.81 14.91 -1.72
C PRO A 72 11.26 13.68 -0.92
N GLU A 73 12.46 13.74 -0.36
CA GLU A 73 13.00 12.69 0.50
C GLU A 73 12.08 12.47 1.72
N LEU A 74 11.97 11.20 2.13
CA LEU A 74 11.23 10.83 3.33
C LEU A 74 12.08 11.08 4.57
N SER A 75 11.48 11.68 5.61
CA SER A 75 12.15 11.79 6.90
C SER A 75 12.28 10.42 7.58
N PRO A 76 13.21 10.25 8.55
CA PRO A 76 13.32 9.00 9.30
C PRO A 76 12.03 8.58 10.01
N SER A 77 11.20 9.54 10.47
CA SER A 77 9.91 9.22 11.09
C SER A 77 8.92 8.69 10.05
N GLN A 78 8.86 9.31 8.85
CA GLN A 78 7.99 8.85 7.77
C GLN A 78 8.35 7.43 7.30
N ILE A 79 9.65 7.11 7.25
CA ILE A 79 10.13 5.76 6.93
C ILE A 79 9.63 4.76 7.99
N ASN A 80 9.80 5.05 9.28
CA ASN A 80 9.34 4.18 10.36
C ASN A 80 7.81 4.01 10.38
N ASP A 81 7.07 5.08 10.08
CA ASP A 81 5.62 5.06 9.99
C ASP A 81 5.15 4.21 8.81
N LEU A 82 5.78 4.33 7.63
CA LEU A 82 5.51 3.46 6.47
C LEU A 82 5.78 1.99 6.77
N ILE A 83 6.91 1.69 7.42
CA ILE A 83 7.24 0.32 7.83
C ILE A 83 6.18 -0.21 8.79
N SER A 84 5.78 0.58 9.79
CA SER A 84 4.67 0.22 10.71
C SER A 84 3.39 -0.08 9.94
N TYR A 85 3.06 0.75 8.95
CA TYR A 85 1.90 0.54 8.08
C TYR A 85 2.01 -0.74 7.24
N PHE A 86 3.19 -1.09 6.71
CA PHE A 86 3.37 -2.31 5.93
C PHE A 86 3.21 -3.58 6.77
N PHE A 87 3.69 -3.57 8.03
CA PHE A 87 3.43 -4.67 8.96
C PHE A 87 1.94 -4.80 9.27
N TRP A 88 1.26 -3.70 9.60
CA TRP A 88 -0.18 -3.69 9.85
C TRP A 88 -0.97 -4.17 8.61
N LEU A 89 -0.61 -3.70 7.42
CA LEU A 89 -1.26 -4.06 6.17
C LEU A 89 -1.12 -5.55 5.87
N ASN A 90 0.03 -6.15 6.19
CA ASN A 90 0.24 -7.59 6.05
C ASN A 90 -0.60 -8.38 7.05
N GLU A 91 -0.60 -7.97 8.32
CA GLU A 91 -1.39 -8.62 9.39
C GLU A 91 -2.88 -8.65 9.06
N HIS A 92 -3.41 -7.59 8.46
CA HIS A 92 -4.83 -7.44 8.12
C HIS A 92 -5.14 -7.76 6.65
N ARG A 93 -4.18 -8.30 5.89
CA ARG A 93 -4.27 -8.46 4.42
C ARG A 93 -5.53 -9.20 3.99
N GLY A 94 -5.81 -10.36 4.62
CA GLY A 94 -6.94 -11.22 4.22
C GLY A 94 -8.28 -10.52 4.35
N GLU A 95 -8.52 -9.88 5.49
CA GLU A 95 -9.75 -9.13 5.75
C GLU A 95 -9.92 -7.96 4.76
N LEU A 96 -8.83 -7.20 4.52
CA LEU A 96 -8.86 -6.04 3.62
C LEU A 96 -9.02 -6.42 2.14
N GLU A 97 -8.43 -7.54 1.71
CA GLU A 97 -8.57 -8.06 0.34
C GLU A 97 -10.01 -8.52 0.07
N ASP A 98 -10.62 -9.22 1.03
CA ASP A 98 -12.00 -9.68 0.95
C ASP A 98 -13.00 -8.51 0.91
N ASP A 99 -12.79 -7.51 1.76
CA ASP A 99 -13.59 -6.29 1.82
C ASP A 99 -13.43 -5.45 0.52
N THR A 100 -12.21 -5.35 0.00
CA THR A 100 -11.92 -4.67 -1.28
C THR A 100 -12.63 -5.35 -2.44
N ARG A 101 -12.57 -6.68 -2.52
CA ARG A 101 -13.23 -7.48 -3.55
C ARG A 101 -14.75 -7.34 -3.50
N THR A 102 -15.33 -7.40 -2.30
CA THR A 102 -16.78 -7.23 -2.09
C THR A 102 -17.25 -5.87 -2.59
N ARG A 103 -16.57 -4.78 -2.21
CA ARG A 103 -16.92 -3.43 -2.67
C ARG A 103 -16.73 -3.22 -4.17
N GLN A 104 -15.80 -3.93 -4.82
CA GLN A 104 -15.61 -3.84 -6.26
C GLN A 104 -16.77 -4.48 -7.04
N VAL A 105 -17.31 -5.60 -6.56
CA VAL A 105 -18.48 -6.25 -7.16
C VAL A 105 -19.69 -5.31 -7.16
N ASP A 106 -19.93 -4.61 -6.04
CA ASP A 106 -21.05 -3.68 -5.90
C ASP A 106 -20.94 -2.43 -6.81
N ARG A 107 -19.74 -2.11 -7.30
CA ARG A 107 -19.52 -0.96 -8.21
C ARG A 107 -19.73 -1.25 -9.69
N ASN A 108 -20.12 -2.47 -10.06
CA ASN A 108 -20.37 -2.79 -11.47
C ASN A 108 -21.75 -2.28 -11.91
N VAL A 109 -21.82 -1.04 -12.38
CA VAL A 109 -23.04 -0.45 -12.94
C VAL A 109 -23.30 -1.08 -14.31
N ASN A 110 -24.41 -1.81 -14.43
CA ASN A 110 -24.86 -2.29 -15.73
C ASN A 110 -25.50 -1.14 -16.52
N TRP A 111 -24.68 -0.46 -17.33
CA TRP A 111 -25.09 0.65 -18.18
C TRP A 111 -26.23 0.32 -19.15
N ARG A 112 -26.46 -0.96 -19.47
CA ARG A 112 -27.59 -1.36 -20.34
C ARG A 112 -28.94 -1.31 -19.63
N LEU A 113 -28.97 -1.32 -18.31
CA LEU A 113 -30.20 -1.34 -17.50
C LEU A 113 -30.65 0.05 -17.08
N LEU A 114 -29.87 1.11 -17.35
CA LEU A 114 -30.27 2.46 -17.00
C LEU A 114 -31.35 2.97 -17.97
N PRO A 115 -32.43 3.62 -17.48
CA PRO A 115 -33.51 4.13 -18.29
C PRO A 115 -33.12 5.44 -18.98
N TRP A 116 -32.18 5.38 -19.92
CA TRP A 116 -31.62 6.55 -20.60
C TRP A 116 -32.66 7.48 -21.26
N TRP A 117 -33.85 6.95 -21.55
CA TRP A 117 -34.96 7.67 -22.15
C TRP A 117 -35.61 8.72 -21.21
N GLU A 118 -35.36 8.66 -19.90
CA GLU A 118 -35.94 9.60 -18.92
C GLU A 118 -35.18 10.93 -18.81
N TYR A 119 -33.98 11.02 -19.41
CA TYR A 119 -33.11 12.20 -19.36
C TYR A 119 -33.09 13.00 -20.68
N ARG A 120 -34.26 13.20 -21.31
CA ARG A 120 -34.43 14.05 -22.50
C ARG A 120 -34.78 15.49 -22.15
#